data_AF-A0A7C5D825-F1
#
_entry.id   AF-A0A7C5D825-F1
#
_cell.length_a   1.000
_cell.length_b   1.000
_cell.length_c   1.000
_cell.angle_alpha   90.00
_cell.angle_beta   90.00
_cell.angle_gamma   90.00
#
_symmetry.space_group_name_H-M   'P 1'
#
loop_
_entity.id
_entity.type
_entity.pdbx_description
1 polymer ?
#
loop_
_entity_poly.entity_id
_entity_poly.type
_entity_poly.pdbx_seq_one_letter_code
_entity_poly.pdbx_strand_id
1 'polypeptide(L)'
;MAEKIYVLDSNIILHNNQYIEQLSDGGSNIVVIPETVLIELEEFKKSSGELGYQAREFARKLARCKVVESLHRMEYSIVKMQSDTGAKIHLFSKKSYSSDIDTSHLQESNDKRIIEVATAAQNFYKGHKVKFVSLDIYARMFGLMANVRVETLNEDRNELPKFRFIKRLELDSSYFNTINSKSAKEF
;
A
#
# COMPACT_ATOMS: atom_id res chain seq x y z
N MET A 1 13.31 -6.12 17.59
CA MET A 1 12.84 -4.83 17.01
C MET A 1 11.52 -4.47 17.67
N ALA A 2 11.23 -3.19 17.91
CA ALA A 2 9.93 -2.78 18.45
C ALA A 2 8.83 -2.99 17.39
N GLU A 3 7.70 -3.58 17.79
CA GLU A 3 6.53 -3.84 16.94
C GLU A 3 6.05 -2.51 16.31
N LYS A 4 5.98 -2.48 14.98
CA LYS A 4 5.42 -1.35 14.23
C LYS A 4 3.97 -1.63 13.89
N ILE A 5 3.21 -0.56 13.70
CA ILE A 5 1.81 -0.64 13.35
C ILE A 5 1.59 0.18 12.09
N TYR A 6 0.99 -0.45 11.09
CA TYR A 6 0.76 0.13 9.77
C TYR A 6 -0.73 0.27 9.53
N VAL A 7 -1.23 1.51 9.46
CA VAL A 7 -2.62 1.80 9.09
C VAL A 7 -2.68 1.95 7.59
N LEU A 8 -3.48 1.13 6.91
CA LEU A 8 -3.52 1.10 5.44
C LEU A 8 -4.64 1.95 4.86
N ASP A 9 -4.35 2.53 3.71
CA ASP A 9 -5.30 3.07 2.75
C ASP A 9 -5.81 1.96 1.81
N SER A 10 -6.99 2.14 1.19
CA SER A 10 -7.57 1.16 0.25
C SER A 10 -6.71 0.99 -0.99
N ASN A 11 -6.08 2.07 -1.46
CA ASN A 11 -5.16 2.07 -2.60
C ASN A 11 -3.98 1.12 -2.43
N ILE A 12 -3.49 0.91 -1.20
CA ILE A 12 -2.41 -0.06 -0.93
C ILE A 12 -2.87 -1.48 -1.25
N ILE A 13 -4.09 -1.82 -0.80
CA ILE A 13 -4.66 -3.16 -0.96
C ILE A 13 -5.06 -3.39 -2.42
N LEU A 14 -5.66 -2.37 -3.05
CA LEU A 14 -6.06 -2.39 -4.46
C LEU A 14 -4.88 -2.46 -5.42
N HIS A 15 -3.71 -1.91 -5.06
CA HIS A 15 -2.50 -2.05 -5.84
C HIS A 15 -1.94 -3.47 -5.75
N ASN A 16 -1.72 -3.97 -4.53
CA ASN A 16 -1.25 -5.34 -4.33
C ASN A 16 -1.51 -5.86 -2.91
N ASN A 17 -2.29 -6.93 -2.79
CA ASN A 17 -2.56 -7.61 -1.52
C ASN A 17 -1.31 -8.16 -0.79
N GLN A 18 -0.20 -8.38 -1.52
CA GLN A 18 1.05 -8.87 -0.93
C GLN A 18 1.66 -7.87 0.06
N TYR A 19 1.35 -6.57 -0.05
CA TYR A 19 1.86 -5.57 0.89
C TYR A 19 1.41 -5.83 2.32
N ILE A 20 0.26 -6.47 2.53
CA ILE A 20 -0.19 -6.86 3.88
C ILE A 20 0.81 -7.84 4.51
N GLU A 21 1.30 -8.83 3.76
CA GLU A 21 2.30 -9.79 4.25
C GLU A 21 3.66 -9.12 4.46
N GLN A 22 4.09 -8.31 3.48
CA GLN A 22 5.37 -7.62 3.55
C GLN A 22 5.44 -6.66 4.74
N LEU A 23 4.36 -5.89 4.98
CA LEU A 23 4.28 -4.98 6.12
C LEU A 23 4.16 -5.71 7.44
N SER A 24 3.48 -6.86 7.47
CA SER A 24 3.38 -7.66 8.70
C SER A 24 4.72 -8.28 9.10
N ASP A 25 5.65 -8.48 8.16
CA ASP A 25 7.02 -8.96 8.40
C ASP A 25 7.02 -10.22 9.29
N GLY A 26 6.41 -11.29 8.78
CA GLY A 26 6.29 -12.57 9.48
C GLY A 26 5.47 -12.52 10.77
N GLY A 27 4.54 -11.57 10.91
CA GLY A 27 3.73 -11.38 12.12
C GLY A 27 4.40 -10.54 13.21
N SER A 28 5.57 -9.96 12.94
CA SER A 28 6.27 -9.07 13.87
C SER A 28 5.64 -7.68 13.96
N ASN A 29 4.93 -7.24 12.92
CA ASN A 29 4.21 -5.97 12.85
C ASN A 29 2.70 -6.20 12.73
N ILE A 30 1.93 -5.19 13.13
CA ILE A 30 0.47 -5.18 13.05
C ILE A 30 0.03 -4.36 11.84
N VAL A 31 -0.83 -4.93 11.02
CA VAL A 31 -1.50 -4.24 9.92
C VAL A 31 -2.90 -3.86 10.36
N VAL A 32 -3.18 -2.56 10.42
CA VAL A 32 -4.48 -1.99 10.77
C VAL A 32 -5.23 -1.63 9.50
N ILE A 33 -6.46 -2.09 9.40
CA ILE A 33 -7.34 -1.82 8.26
C ILE A 33 -8.56 -1.06 8.77
N PRO A 34 -8.71 0.22 8.40
CA PRO A 34 -9.89 1.02 8.75
C PRO A 34 -11.18 0.41 8.20
N GLU A 35 -12.29 0.57 8.90
CA GLU A 35 -13.59 0.08 8.40
C GLU A 35 -13.99 0.73 7.07
N THR A 36 -13.61 1.99 6.85
CA THR A 36 -13.88 2.73 5.61
C THR A 36 -13.22 2.05 4.41
N VAL A 37 -12.00 1.52 4.60
CA VAL A 37 -11.31 0.75 3.56
C VAL A 37 -12.08 -0.54 3.22
N LEU A 38 -12.71 -1.20 4.19
CA LEU A 38 -13.54 -2.37 3.92
C LEU A 38 -14.77 -2.01 3.08
N ILE A 39 -15.39 -0.87 3.34
CA ILE A 39 -16.55 -0.36 2.59
C ILE A 39 -16.15 -0.10 1.14
N GLU A 40 -15.03 0.59 0.91
CA GLU A 40 -14.52 0.87 -0.43
C GLU A 40 -14.18 -0.41 -1.20
N LEU A 41 -13.50 -1.36 -0.56
CA LEU A 41 -13.18 -2.65 -1.17
C LEU A 41 -14.45 -3.45 -1.53
N GLU A 42 -15.53 -3.33 -0.76
CA GLU A 42 -16.81 -3.96 -1.09
C GLU A 42 -17.43 -3.36 -2.36
N GLU A 43 -17.30 -2.06 -2.57
CA GLU A 43 -17.71 -1.41 -3.82
C GLU A 43 -16.84 -1.85 -4.99
N PHE A 44 -15.52 -1.89 -4.81
CA PHE A 44 -14.58 -2.34 -5.84
C PHE A 44 -14.76 -3.80 -6.26
N LYS A 45 -15.27 -4.68 -5.39
CA LYS A 45 -15.57 -6.09 -5.77
C LYS A 45 -16.55 -6.20 -6.93
N LYS A 46 -17.41 -5.20 -7.15
CA LYS A 46 -18.36 -5.15 -8.26
C LYS A 46 -17.70 -4.78 -9.59
N SER A 47 -16.50 -4.20 -9.54
CA SER A 47 -15.74 -3.84 -10.74
C SER A 47 -15.09 -5.06 -11.40
N SER A 48 -14.95 -4.99 -12.72
CA SER A 48 -14.15 -5.93 -13.52
C SER A 48 -12.69 -5.46 -13.57
N GLY A 49 -11.78 -6.35 -13.99
CA GLY A 49 -10.36 -6.04 -14.11
C GLY A 49 -9.57 -6.23 -12.81
N GLU A 50 -8.36 -5.64 -12.78
CA GLU A 50 -7.34 -5.87 -11.75
C GLU A 50 -7.79 -5.36 -10.37
N LEU A 51 -8.34 -4.14 -10.28
CA LEU A 51 -8.79 -3.56 -9.00
C LEU A 51 -9.87 -4.42 -8.34
N GLY A 52 -10.86 -4.87 -9.13
CA GLY A 52 -11.89 -5.78 -8.63
C GLY A 52 -11.34 -7.16 -8.27
N TYR A 53 -10.32 -7.65 -8.99
CA TYR A 53 -9.62 -8.88 -8.62
C TYR A 53 -8.92 -8.74 -7.27
N GLN A 54 -8.15 -7.67 -7.05
CA GLN A 54 -7.47 -7.39 -5.79
C GLN A 54 -8.45 -7.24 -4.62
N ALA A 55 -9.58 -6.55 -4.82
CA ALA A 55 -10.62 -6.44 -3.80
C ALA A 55 -11.25 -7.81 -3.43
N ARG A 56 -11.49 -8.68 -4.42
CA ARG A 56 -12.01 -10.04 -4.18
C ARG A 56 -10.97 -10.94 -3.49
N GLU A 57 -9.70 -10.86 -3.89
CA GLU A 57 -8.61 -11.59 -3.24
C GLU A 57 -8.44 -11.18 -1.78
N PHE A 58 -8.50 -9.88 -1.49
CA PHE A 58 -8.46 -9.38 -0.12
C PHE A 58 -9.62 -9.96 0.72
N ALA A 59 -10.84 -9.96 0.20
CA ALA A 59 -12.00 -10.53 0.88
C ALA A 59 -11.82 -12.04 1.17
N ARG A 60 -11.28 -12.80 0.21
CA ARG A 60 -10.94 -14.22 0.41
C ARG A 60 -9.87 -14.39 1.48
N LYS A 61 -8.87 -13.51 1.51
CA LYS A 61 -7.80 -13.51 2.52
C LYS A 61 -8.36 -13.25 3.92
N LEU A 62 -9.21 -12.23 4.08
CA LEU A 62 -9.89 -11.96 5.34
C LEU A 62 -10.74 -13.15 5.80
N ALA A 63 -11.46 -13.81 4.88
CA ALA A 63 -12.28 -14.98 5.21
C ALA A 63 -11.46 -16.18 5.71
N ARG A 64 -10.17 -16.28 5.37
CA ARG A 64 -9.25 -17.31 5.87
C ARG A 64 -8.62 -16.95 7.22
N CYS A 65 -8.67 -15.68 7.61
CA CYS A 65 -8.08 -15.23 8.87
C CYS A 65 -8.93 -15.68 10.06
N LYS A 66 -8.27 -16.07 11.16
CA LYS A 66 -8.92 -16.43 12.41
C LYS A 66 -9.07 -15.21 13.30
N VAL A 67 -10.25 -14.99 13.86
CA VAL A 67 -10.46 -13.95 14.88
C VAL A 67 -9.81 -14.43 16.18
N VAL A 68 -8.91 -13.62 16.71
CA VAL A 68 -8.18 -13.88 17.96
C VAL A 68 -8.88 -13.19 19.14
N GLU A 69 -9.28 -11.93 18.94
CA GLU A 69 -9.89 -11.11 19.98
C GLU A 69 -10.76 -10.02 19.35
N SER A 70 -11.88 -9.70 19.99
CA SER A 70 -12.72 -8.54 19.63
C SER A 70 -12.81 -7.60 20.83
N LEU A 71 -12.42 -6.34 20.62
CA LEU A 71 -12.41 -5.31 21.66
C LEU A 71 -13.44 -4.24 21.31
N HIS A 72 -14.41 -4.01 22.21
CA HIS A 72 -15.41 -2.96 22.05
C HIS A 72 -15.26 -1.92 23.15
N ARG A 73 -14.93 -0.68 22.79
CA ARG A 73 -14.83 0.47 23.72
C ARG A 73 -15.89 1.51 23.41
N MET A 74 -15.97 2.56 24.23
CA MET A 74 -16.94 3.65 24.01
C MET A 74 -16.70 4.39 22.68
N GLU A 75 -15.45 4.55 22.26
CA GLU A 75 -15.10 5.37 21.08
C GLU A 75 -14.76 4.56 19.83
N TYR A 76 -14.33 3.31 19.98
CA TYR A 76 -13.88 2.47 18.87
C TYR A 76 -14.12 0.98 19.13
N SER A 77 -14.16 0.20 18.04
CA SER A 77 -14.19 -1.26 18.05
C SER A 77 -13.02 -1.80 17.22
N ILE A 78 -12.37 -2.84 17.72
CA ILE A 78 -11.21 -3.46 17.07
C ILE A 78 -11.42 -4.96 17.02
N VAL A 79 -11.32 -5.55 15.83
CA VAL A 79 -11.29 -7.01 15.65
C VAL A 79 -9.88 -7.42 15.28
N LYS A 80 -9.21 -8.15 16.18
CA LYS A 80 -7.87 -8.68 15.96
C LYS A 80 -7.98 -10.04 15.29
N MET A 81 -7.33 -10.17 14.15
CA MET A 81 -7.32 -11.36 13.33
C MET A 81 -5.89 -11.79 13.05
N GLN A 82 -5.71 -13.08 12.80
CA GLN A 82 -4.44 -13.65 12.38
C GLN A 82 -4.64 -14.48 11.11
N SER A 83 -3.80 -14.25 10.10
CA SER A 83 -3.78 -15.07 8.89
C SER A 83 -3.11 -16.43 9.14
N ASP A 84 -3.28 -17.34 8.19
CA ASP A 84 -2.56 -18.61 8.11
C ASP A 84 -1.03 -18.44 7.99
N THR A 85 -0.58 -17.34 7.38
CA THR A 85 0.83 -16.93 7.29
C THR A 85 1.39 -16.32 8.58
N GLY A 86 0.55 -16.12 9.60
CA GLY A 86 0.94 -15.51 10.88
C GLY A 86 0.80 -13.99 10.93
N ALA A 87 0.37 -13.34 9.85
CA ALA A 87 0.19 -11.89 9.79
C ALA A 87 -0.92 -11.43 10.75
N LYS A 88 -0.64 -10.37 11.52
CA LYS A 88 -1.60 -9.77 12.47
C LYS A 88 -2.37 -8.65 11.77
N ILE A 89 -3.68 -8.85 11.60
CA ILE A 89 -4.58 -7.89 10.94
C ILE A 89 -5.58 -7.38 11.96
N HIS A 90 -5.62 -6.08 12.19
CA HIS A 90 -6.58 -5.45 13.12
C HIS A 90 -7.58 -4.60 12.32
N LEU A 91 -8.83 -5.03 12.26
CA LEU A 91 -9.91 -4.23 11.69
C LEU A 91 -10.30 -3.16 12.71
N PHE A 92 -10.23 -1.89 12.34
CA PHE A 92 -10.41 -0.76 13.25
C PHE A 92 -11.58 0.11 12.82
N SER A 93 -12.55 0.27 13.71
CA SER A 93 -13.78 1.05 13.51
C SER A 93 -13.89 2.12 14.60
N LYS A 94 -14.25 3.35 14.22
CA LYS A 94 -14.55 4.44 15.15
C LYS A 94 -16.07 4.63 15.23
N LYS A 95 -16.61 4.78 16.43
CA LYS A 95 -18.08 4.83 16.63
C LYS A 95 -18.70 6.17 16.24
N SER A 96 -17.93 7.25 16.28
CA SER A 96 -18.34 8.58 15.84
C SER A 96 -17.24 9.21 15.01
N TYR A 97 -17.60 9.75 13.86
CA TYR A 97 -16.68 10.50 13.00
C TYR A 97 -17.01 11.99 13.08
N SER A 98 -15.97 12.83 13.07
CA SER A 98 -16.14 14.28 13.03
C SER A 98 -16.41 14.81 11.62
N SER A 99 -16.11 14.00 10.59
CA SER A 99 -16.53 14.27 9.22
C SER A 99 -18.06 14.24 9.15
N ASP A 100 -18.67 15.43 9.17
CA ASP A 100 -20.10 15.60 8.97
C ASP A 100 -20.54 14.87 7.68
N ILE A 101 -21.71 14.25 7.80
CA ILE A 101 -22.36 13.41 6.81
C ILE A 101 -22.88 14.32 5.69
N ASP A 102 -21.97 14.85 4.87
CA ASP A 102 -22.31 15.50 3.62
C ASP A 102 -22.26 14.42 2.52
N THR A 103 -23.42 13.81 2.25
CA THR A 103 -23.56 12.73 1.25
C THR A 103 -23.21 13.17 -0.17
N SER A 104 -22.99 14.47 -0.37
CA SER A 104 -22.55 15.12 -1.60
C SER A 104 -21.07 14.85 -1.93
N HIS A 105 -20.21 14.60 -0.93
CA HIS A 105 -18.76 14.41 -1.09
C HIS A 105 -18.28 13.13 -0.38
N LEU A 106 -18.85 11.98 -0.77
CA LEU A 106 -18.59 10.68 -0.14
C LEU A 106 -17.10 10.29 -0.12
N GLN A 107 -16.37 10.55 -1.21
CA GLN A 107 -14.95 10.20 -1.31
C GLN A 107 -14.08 11.03 -0.36
N GLU A 108 -14.28 12.36 -0.31
CA GLU A 108 -13.58 13.22 0.65
C GLU A 108 -13.92 12.86 2.11
N SER A 109 -15.15 12.43 2.36
CA SER A 109 -15.57 11.93 3.66
C SER A 109 -14.80 10.66 4.04
N ASN A 110 -14.62 9.74 3.10
CA ASN A 110 -13.89 8.50 3.35
C ASN A 110 -12.41 8.74 3.64
N ASP A 111 -11.73 9.59 2.87
CA ASP A 111 -10.33 9.94 3.12
C ASP A 111 -10.14 10.50 4.53
N LYS A 112 -11.01 11.44 4.93
CA LYS A 112 -10.98 12.01 6.29
C LYS A 112 -11.21 10.93 7.35
N ARG A 113 -12.14 10.01 7.14
CA ARG A 113 -12.42 8.90 8.08
C ARG A 113 -11.22 7.97 8.24
N ILE A 114 -10.51 7.65 7.15
CA ILE A 114 -9.28 6.85 7.19
C ILE A 114 -8.21 7.55 8.06
N ILE A 115 -8.04 8.85 7.90
CA ILE A 115 -7.09 9.64 8.72
C ILE A 115 -7.55 9.75 10.19
N GLU A 116 -8.84 9.89 10.44
CA GLU A 116 -9.39 9.86 11.81
C GLU A 116 -9.12 8.51 12.49
N VAL A 117 -9.26 7.40 11.78
CA VAL A 117 -8.89 6.06 12.28
C VAL A 117 -7.39 5.96 12.52
N ALA A 118 -6.56 6.49 11.63
CA ALA A 118 -5.11 6.49 11.83
C ALA A 118 -4.72 7.27 13.10
N THR A 119 -5.37 8.41 13.36
CA THR A 119 -5.20 9.20 14.57
C THR A 119 -5.65 8.44 15.82
N ALA A 120 -6.82 7.79 15.75
CA ALA A 120 -7.32 6.93 16.83
C ALA A 120 -6.37 5.76 17.12
N ALA A 121 -5.77 5.16 16.08
CA ALA A 121 -4.77 4.11 16.22
C ALA A 121 -3.50 4.61 16.93
N GLN A 122 -3.00 5.84 16.63
CA GLN A 122 -1.87 6.43 17.37
C GLN A 122 -2.18 6.54 18.88
N ASN A 123 -3.42 6.90 19.22
CA ASN A 123 -3.87 7.02 20.61
C ASN A 123 -4.10 5.67 21.31
N PHE A 124 -4.57 4.67 20.58
CA PHE A 124 -4.80 3.32 21.10
C PHE A 124 -3.48 2.59 21.35
N TYR A 125 -2.56 2.62 20.38
CA TYR A 125 -1.25 1.98 20.48
C TYR A 125 -0.17 2.92 21.03
N LYS A 126 -0.49 3.70 22.07
CA LYS A 126 0.46 4.62 22.72
C LYS A 126 1.78 3.91 23.03
N GLY A 127 2.89 4.58 22.74
CA GLY A 127 4.24 4.04 22.91
C GLY A 127 4.77 3.23 21.72
N HIS A 128 3.93 2.87 20.75
CA HIS A 128 4.36 2.15 19.54
C HIS A 128 4.55 3.10 18.35
N LYS A 129 5.29 2.63 17.33
CA LYS A 129 5.46 3.36 16.07
C LYS A 129 4.30 3.04 15.14
N VAL A 130 3.24 3.85 15.24
CA VAL A 130 2.13 3.84 14.28
C VAL A 130 2.49 4.68 13.06
N LYS A 131 2.21 4.16 11.86
CA LYS A 131 2.42 4.83 10.58
C LYS A 131 1.24 4.59 9.67
N PHE A 132 0.74 5.64 9.03
CA PHE A 132 -0.22 5.57 7.95
C PHE A 132 0.52 5.35 6.62
N VAL A 133 0.08 4.36 5.84
CA VAL A 133 0.71 3.97 4.57
C VAL A 133 -0.25 4.23 3.42
N SER A 134 0.18 5.04 2.46
CA SER A 134 -0.56 5.28 1.20
C SER A 134 0.42 5.53 0.05
N LEU A 135 -0.02 5.17 -1.16
CA LEU A 135 0.64 5.53 -2.43
C LEU A 135 0.20 6.90 -2.94
N ASP A 136 -0.94 7.41 -2.46
CA ASP A 136 -1.46 8.72 -2.85
C ASP A 136 -0.74 9.84 -2.08
N ILE A 137 -0.25 10.85 -2.80
CA ILE A 137 0.34 12.04 -2.21
C ILE A 137 -0.67 12.81 -1.36
N TYR A 138 -1.92 12.95 -1.80
CA TYR A 138 -2.94 13.74 -1.10
C TYR A 138 -3.33 13.10 0.23
N ALA A 139 -3.56 11.78 0.26
CA ALA A 139 -3.82 11.04 1.49
C ALA A 139 -2.67 11.22 2.50
N ARG A 140 -1.41 11.14 2.04
CA ARG A 140 -0.25 11.40 2.91
C ARG A 140 -0.19 12.84 3.42
N MET A 141 -0.54 13.82 2.60
CA MET A 141 -0.58 15.22 3.04
C MET A 141 -1.66 15.45 4.10
N PHE A 142 -2.86 14.87 3.94
CA PHE A 142 -3.89 14.94 4.97
C PHE A 142 -3.47 14.24 6.27
N GLY A 143 -2.78 13.10 6.17
CA GLY A 143 -2.20 12.43 7.35
C GLY A 143 -1.20 13.33 8.09
N LEU A 144 -0.31 14.02 7.35
CA LEU A 144 0.61 14.99 7.95
C LEU A 144 -0.11 16.16 8.62
N MET A 145 -1.15 16.71 7.98
CA MET A 145 -1.97 17.78 8.57
C MET A 145 -2.67 17.35 9.85
N ALA A 146 -3.06 16.08 9.95
CA ALA A 146 -3.65 15.49 11.16
C ALA A 146 -2.60 15.04 12.20
N ASN A 147 -1.32 15.39 12.03
CA ASN A 147 -0.22 14.98 12.90
C ASN A 147 -0.09 13.43 13.03
N VAL A 148 -0.37 12.72 11.94
CA VAL A 148 -0.14 11.28 11.79
C VAL A 148 1.19 11.06 11.08
N ARG A 149 1.97 10.09 11.56
CA ARG A 149 3.18 9.68 10.84
C ARG A 149 2.79 8.98 9.55
N VAL A 150 3.29 9.46 8.42
CA VAL A 150 2.99 8.87 7.10
C VAL A 150 4.23 8.19 6.51
N GLU A 151 4.01 7.15 5.72
CA GLU A 151 5.04 6.44 4.97
C GLU A 151 4.49 6.03 3.61
N THR A 152 5.37 5.93 2.61
CA THR A 152 5.08 5.32 1.32
C THR A 152 5.66 3.92 1.29
N LEU A 153 5.10 3.04 0.46
CA LEU A 153 5.82 1.82 0.13
C LEU A 153 7.11 2.21 -0.59
N ASN A 154 8.23 1.64 -0.15
CA ASN A 154 9.53 1.80 -0.79
C ASN A 154 9.55 0.97 -2.08
N GLU A 155 8.75 1.34 -3.08
CA GLU A 155 8.97 0.85 -4.44
C GLU A 155 10.17 1.56 -5.07
N ASP A 156 10.51 2.76 -4.56
CA ASP A 156 11.53 3.64 -5.12
C ASP A 156 12.50 4.19 -4.05
N ARG A 157 13.40 3.34 -3.56
CA ARG A 157 14.79 3.78 -3.71
C ARG A 157 15.14 3.47 -5.17
N ASN A 158 14.87 4.44 -6.02
CA ASN A 158 15.48 4.60 -7.33
C ASN A 158 17.01 4.74 -7.16
N GLU A 159 17.69 3.74 -6.60
CA GLU A 159 18.97 3.35 -7.18
C GLU A 159 18.59 2.68 -8.49
N LEU A 160 18.30 3.51 -9.50
CA LEU A 160 18.26 3.05 -10.89
C LEU A 160 19.49 2.14 -11.05
N PRO A 161 19.33 0.84 -11.34
CA PRO A 161 20.48 0.03 -11.71
C PRO A 161 21.23 0.82 -12.80
N LYS A 162 22.56 0.91 -12.74
CA LYS A 162 23.32 1.54 -13.82
C LYS A 162 23.13 0.70 -15.09
N PHE A 163 22.09 0.99 -15.86
CA PHE A 163 21.83 0.33 -17.11
C PHE A 163 22.84 0.87 -18.13
N ARG A 164 23.71 -0.01 -18.61
CA ARG A 164 24.58 0.26 -19.74
C ARG A 164 24.03 -0.47 -20.95
N PHE A 165 23.33 0.25 -21.81
CA PHE A 165 22.88 -0.30 -23.09
C PHE A 165 24.09 -0.49 -24.00
N ILE A 166 24.47 -1.75 -24.24
CA ILE A 166 25.47 -2.10 -25.26
C ILE A 166 24.71 -2.74 -26.42
N LYS A 167 24.62 -2.02 -27.53
CA LYS A 167 24.20 -2.60 -28.80
C LYS A 167 25.46 -2.94 -29.59
N ARG A 168 25.72 -4.23 -29.82
CA ARG A 168 26.73 -4.65 -30.79
C ARG A 168 26.09 -4.60 -32.17
N LEU A 169 26.74 -3.90 -33.09
CA LEU A 169 26.40 -3.92 -34.51
C LEU A 169 27.46 -4.79 -35.19
N GLU A 170 27.03 -5.86 -35.84
CA GLU A 170 27.89 -6.59 -36.77
C GLU A 170 27.88 -5.82 -38.09
N LEU A 171 29.03 -5.27 -38.45
CA LEU A 171 29.23 -4.58 -39.71
C LEU A 171 30.08 -5.48 -40.60
N ASP A 172 29.70 -5.58 -41.87
CA ASP A 172 30.54 -6.26 -42.85
C ASP A 172 31.85 -5.48 -43.04
N SER A 173 32.97 -6.21 -43.00
CA SER A 173 34.30 -5.70 -43.33
C SER A 173 34.36 -4.97 -44.67
N SER A 174 33.48 -5.29 -45.62
CA SER A 174 33.37 -4.62 -46.92
C SER A 174 33.18 -3.10 -46.82
N TYR A 175 32.54 -2.61 -45.76
CA TYR A 175 32.36 -1.16 -45.50
C TYR A 175 33.64 -0.44 -45.05
N PHE A 176 34.63 -1.17 -44.54
CA PHE A 176 35.89 -0.61 -44.01
C PHE A 176 37.10 -0.93 -44.87
N ASN A 177 36.94 -1.82 -45.86
CA ASN A 177 38.00 -2.20 -46.79
C ASN A 177 38.26 -1.15 -47.87
N THR A 178 37.56 -0.02 -47.83
CA THR A 178 37.76 1.11 -48.74
C THR A 178 38.14 2.37 -47.98
N ILE A 179 39.31 2.93 -48.29
CA ILE A 179 39.68 4.30 -47.91
C ILE A 179 39.63 5.14 -49.18
N ASN A 180 38.87 6.24 -49.18
CA ASN A 180 38.67 7.10 -50.36
C ASN A 180 38.29 6.31 -51.63
N SER A 181 37.35 5.36 -51.49
CA SER A 181 36.86 4.49 -52.58
C SER A 181 37.94 3.62 -53.24
N LYS A 182 39.10 3.43 -52.59
CA LYS A 182 40.16 2.51 -53.01
C LYS A 182 40.37 1.42 -51.98
N SER A 183 40.77 0.23 -52.43
CA SER A 183 40.99 -0.90 -51.53
C SER A 183 42.11 -0.58 -50.54
N ALA A 184 41.91 -0.88 -49.25
CA ALA A 184 42.95 -0.74 -48.23
C ALA A 184 44.20 -1.61 -48.50
N LYS A 185 44.12 -2.60 -49.41
CA LYS A 185 45.27 -3.39 -49.87
C LYS A 185 46.21 -2.63 -50.81
N GLU A 186 45.80 -1.47 -51.31
CA GLU A 186 46.61 -0.61 -52.20
C GLU A 186 47.49 0.39 -51.42
N PHE A 187 47.45 0.35 -50.08
CA PHE A 187 48.25 1.18 -49.18
C PHE A 187 49.20 0.32 -48.34
#